data_AF-A0A3M1HAN7-F1
#
_entry.id   AF-A0A3M1HAN7-F1
#
_cell.length_a   1.000
_cell.length_b   1.000
_cell.length_c   1.000
_cell.angle_alpha   90.00
_cell.angle_beta   90.00
_cell.angle_gamma   90.00
#
_symmetry.space_group_name_H-M   'P 1'
#
loop_
_entity.id
_entity.type
_entity.pdbx_description
1 polymer ?
#
loop_
_entity_poly.entity_id
_entity_poly.type
_entity_poly.pdbx_seq_one_letter_code
_entity_poly.pdbx_strand_id
1 'polypeptide(L)' 'MYEVKGYNKALKRPFTKKVDAKSENAAIEKVLSLFGSNNGIRRSMIEVKEVKEVQ' A
#
# COMPACT_ATOMS: atom_id res chain seq x y z
N MET A 1 0.75 -4.04 -13.72
CA MET A 1 0.49 -4.32 -12.28
C MET A 1 1.40 -3.42 -11.45
N TYR A 2 1.11 -3.09 -10.19
CA TYR A 2 1.97 -2.20 -9.38
C TYR A 2 2.43 -2.89 -8.10
N GLU A 3 3.70 -2.73 -7.75
CA GLU A 3 4.29 -3.10 -6.48
C GLU A 3 4.46 -1.86 -5.60
N VAL A 4 3.81 -1.85 -4.45
CA VAL A 4 3.87 -0.77 -3.46
C VAL A 4 4.64 -1.25 -2.24
N LYS A 5 5.69 -0.51 -1.89
CA LYS A 5 6.51 -0.74 -0.70
C LYS A 5 6.35 0.42 0.27
N GLY A 6 6.35 0.09 1.55
CA GLY A 6 6.21 1.08 2.59
C GLY A 6 6.44 0.53 3.99
N TYR A 7 6.07 1.32 4.98
CA TYR A 7 6.16 0.96 6.39
C TYR A 7 4.78 1.05 7.05
N ASN A 8 4.43 0.01 7.80
CA ASN A 8 3.22 -0.03 8.59
C ASN A 8 3.57 0.32 10.04
N LYS A 9 3.18 1.51 10.49
CA LYS A 9 3.44 2.03 11.84
C LYS A 9 2.65 1.29 12.91
N ALA A 10 1.45 0.80 12.59
CA ALA A 10 0.62 0.04 13.53
C ALA A 10 1.27 -1.30 13.88
N LEU A 11 1.90 -1.96 12.91
CA LEU A 11 2.58 -3.25 13.09
C LEU A 11 4.10 -3.12 13.25
N LYS A 12 4.63 -1.89 13.24
CA LYS A 12 6.07 -1.56 13.28
C LYS A 12 6.93 -2.42 12.34
N ARG A 13 6.45 -2.64 11.10
CA ARG A 13 7.14 -3.48 10.11
C ARG A 13 7.00 -2.93 8.69
N PRO A 14 7.98 -3.17 7.80
CA PRO A 14 7.82 -2.87 6.38
C PRO A 14 6.72 -3.74 5.76
N PHE A 15 6.15 -3.26 4.67
CA PHE A 15 5.24 -4.02 3.83
C PHE A 15 5.62 -3.92 2.36
N THR A 16 5.24 -4.94 1.60
CA THR A 16 5.29 -4.96 0.14
C THR A 16 4.00 -5.58 -0.35
N LYS A 17 3.31 -4.92 -1.29
CA LYS A 17 2.04 -5.42 -1.80
C LYS A 17 1.93 -5.17 -3.29
N LYS A 18 1.56 -6.22 -4.03
CA LYS A 18 1.27 -6.13 -5.46
C LYS A 18 -0.23 -5.91 -5.64
N VAL A 19 -0.60 -4.93 -6.46
CA VAL A 19 -1.98 -4.57 -6.73
C VAL A 19 -2.19 -4.28 -8.22
N ASP A 20 -3.33 -4.73 -8.74
CA ASP A 20 -3.79 -4.32 -10.06
C ASP A 20 -4.44 -2.95 -9.97
N ALA A 21 -3.81 -1.98 -10.62
CA ALA A 21 -4.24 -0.60 -10.71
C ALA A 21 -3.88 -0.03 -12.08
N LYS A 22 -4.57 1.06 -12.47
CA LYS A 22 -4.39 1.74 -13.76
C LYS A 22 -3.32 2.84 -13.73
N SER A 23 -2.86 3.20 -12.54
CA SER A 23 -1.86 4.25 -12.30
C SER A 23 -1.26 4.10 -10.90
N GLU A 24 -0.15 4.79 -10.63
CA GLU A 24 0.49 4.81 -9.31
C GLU A 24 -0.44 5.32 -8.21
N ASN A 25 -1.17 6.42 -8.45
CA ASN A 25 -2.14 6.95 -7.48
C ASN A 25 -3.23 5.93 -7.15
N ALA A 26 -3.77 5.25 -8.18
CA ALA A 26 -4.76 4.20 -7.98
C ALA A 26 -4.17 3.00 -7.21
N ALA A 27 -2.89 2.68 -7.40
CA ALA A 27 -2.19 1.63 -6.64
C ALA A 27 -2.10 2.00 -5.15
N ILE A 28 -1.72 3.25 -4.85
CA ILE A 28 -1.64 3.76 -3.48
C ILE A 28 -3.01 3.70 -2.80
N GLU A 29 -4.05 4.24 -3.43
CA GLU A 29 -5.42 4.24 -2.87
C GLU A 29 -5.94 2.83 -2.62
N LYS A 30 -5.66 1.90 -3.54
CA LYS A 30 -6.05 0.50 -3.40
C LYS A 30 -5.33 -0.17 -2.24
N VAL A 31 -4.03 0.06 -2.08
CA VAL A 31 -3.25 -0.45 -0.94
C VAL A 31 -3.77 0.12 0.38
N LEU A 32 -4.00 1.43 0.47
CA LEU A 32 -4.54 2.08 1.66
C LEU A 32 -5.92 1.52 2.03
N SER A 33 -6.79 1.30 1.04
CA SER A 33 -8.13 0.73 1.25
C SER A 33 -8.07 -0.74 1.70
N LEU A 34 -7.12 -1.52 1.18
CA LEU A 34 -6.88 -2.89 1.63
C LEU A 34 -6.38 -2.94 3.08
N PHE A 35 -5.53 -2.00 3.50
CA PHE A 35 -5.09 -1.92 4.90
C PHE A 35 -6.22 -1.51 5.85
N GLY A 36 -7.08 -0.57 5.43
CA GLY A 36 -8.26 -0.19 6.19
C GLY A 36 -9.25 -1.33 6.35
N SER A 37 -9.57 -2.02 5.25
CA SER A 37 -10.66 -3.01 5.22
C SER A 37 -10.28 -4.36 5.84
N ASN A 38 -9.09 -4.90 5.52
CA ASN A 38 -8.70 -6.23 6.01
C ASN A 38 -8.13 -6.22 7.42
N ASN A 39 -7.47 -5.12 7.82
CA ASN A 39 -6.69 -5.08 9.05
C ASN A 39 -7.18 -4.03 10.05
N GLY A 40 -8.20 -3.24 9.70
CA GLY A 40 -8.69 -2.14 10.54
C GLY A 40 -7.65 -1.02 10.76
N ILE A 41 -6.65 -0.91 9.88
CA ILE A 41 -5.53 0.02 10.06
C ILE A 41 -5.85 1.37 9.44
N ARG A 42 -5.74 2.44 10.24
CA ARG A 42 -5.93 3.81 9.77
C ARG A 42 -4.90 4.16 8.70
N ARG A 43 -5.32 4.86 7.65
CA ARG A 43 -4.44 5.28 6.53
C ARG A 43 -3.22 6.08 7.00
N SER A 44 -3.37 6.88 8.06
CA SER A 44 -2.26 7.63 8.68
C SER A 44 -1.14 6.76 9.27
N MET A 45 -1.41 5.47 9.52
CA MET A 45 -0.44 4.50 10.02
C MET A 45 0.32 3.79 8.89
N ILE A 46 -0.02 4.06 7.63
CA ILE A 46 0.64 3.49 6.45
C ILE A 46 1.48 4.58 5.80
N GLU A 47 2.78 4.34 5.70
CA GLU A 47 3.72 5.22 5.01
C GLU A 47 4.16 4.53 3.72
N VAL A 48 3.77 5.08 2.58
CA VAL A 48 4.24 4.59 1.28
C VAL A 48 5.61 5.19 0.98
N LYS A 49 6.58 4.36 0.62
CA LYS A 49 7.94 4.78 0.30
C LYS A 49 8.27 4.66 -1.18
N GLU A 50 7.76 3.62 -1.83
CA GLU A 50 8.05 3.35 -3.23
C GLU A 50 6.82 2.73 -3.89
N VAL A 51 6.53 3.18 -5.11
CA VAL A 51 5.57 2.56 -6.01
C VAL A 51 6.31 2.28 -7.31
N LYS A 52 6.24 1.04 -7.79
CA LYS A 52 6.85 0.62 -9.04
C LYS A 52 5.84 -0.11 -9.89
N GLU A 53 5.78 0.22 -11.17
CA GLU A 53 5.11 -0.61 -12.14
C GLU A 53 5.93 -1.89 -12.35
N VAL A 54 5.25 -3.02 -12.24
CA VAL A 54 5.79 -4.35 -12.56
C VAL A 54 5.02 -4.86 -13.78
N GLN A 55 5.76 -5.00 -14.89
CA GLN A 55 5.32 -5.65 -16.12
C GLN A 55 5.40 -7.16 -15.99
#